data_AF-A0AAE9Q0L8-F1
#
_entry.id   AF-A0AAE9Q0L8-F1
#
_cell.length_a   1.000
_cell.length_b   1.000
_cell.length_c   1.000
_cell.angle_alpha   90.00
_cell.angle_beta   90.00
_cell.angle_gamma   90.00
#
_symmetry.space_group_name_H-M   'P 1'
#
loop_
_entity.id
_entity.type
_entity.pdbx_description
1 polymer ?
#
loop_
_entity_poly.entity_id
_entity_poly.type
_entity_poly.pdbx_seq_one_letter_code
_entity_poly.pdbx_strand_id
1 'polypeptide(L)'
;MHIAANAVYMPPFSVEKVSQIDDFFTNLDFTHEDFQYQLGYAGAGTVPEELLKNSDFNDQSLRQWQDKQIDITNNLEEFKEQSIFSLLDRIHKRSVTKRATNFVPMNSCCVVGSRRLFVSTDGNFFPCERIGNSPSIGNVNQGIIEEKIYNKYVYEFSEAWENICSDCWAAKLCSSCYVNKMDSSGVREPDLAECEYYRSTAERSLRNYHNLLRTSPEKLAIFNEDVALL
;
A
#
# COMPACT_ATOMS: atom_id res chain seq x y z
N MET A 1 -18.24 3.06 13.86
CA MET A 1 -17.29 4.08 13.34
C MET A 1 -15.94 3.39 13.29
N HIS A 2 -15.41 3.11 12.11
CA HIS A 2 -14.11 2.45 11.98
C HIS A 2 -13.01 3.49 12.19
N ILE A 3 -12.18 3.30 13.22
CA ILE A 3 -11.01 4.14 13.51
C ILE A 3 -9.77 3.30 13.20
N ALA A 4 -8.84 3.87 12.43
CA ALA A 4 -7.56 3.25 12.18
C ALA A 4 -6.41 4.23 12.40
N ALA A 5 -5.25 3.71 12.83
CA ALA A 5 -4.02 4.48 12.98
C ALA A 5 -2.99 4.11 11.90
N ASN A 6 -2.23 5.09 11.42
CA ASN A 6 -1.02 4.83 10.64
C ASN A 6 0.20 5.11 11.52
N ALA A 7 1.11 4.17 11.60
CA ALA A 7 2.33 4.27 12.39
C ALA A 7 3.56 4.17 11.48
N VAL A 8 4.59 4.97 11.79
CA VAL A 8 5.88 4.93 11.10
C VAL A 8 6.86 4.12 11.93
N TYR A 9 7.38 3.06 11.34
CA TYR A 9 8.38 2.20 11.92
C TYR A 9 9.77 2.81 11.71
N MET A 10 10.38 3.25 12.81
CA MET A 10 11.71 3.86 12.87
C MET A 10 12.75 2.88 13.42
N PRO A 11 14.06 3.04 13.12
CA PRO A 11 15.11 2.23 13.74
C PRO A 11 15.21 2.48 15.27
N PRO A 12 15.92 1.62 16.03
CA PRO A 12 16.50 0.36 15.57
C PRO A 12 15.39 -0.63 15.20
N PHE A 13 15.60 -1.37 14.12
CA PHE A 13 14.64 -2.33 13.61
C PHE A 13 14.87 -3.72 14.22
N SER A 14 13.80 -4.36 14.71
CA SER A 14 13.82 -5.76 15.15
C SER A 14 12.41 -6.36 15.22
N VAL A 15 12.30 -7.69 15.16
CA VAL A 15 11.02 -8.40 15.29
C VAL A 15 10.41 -8.17 16.68
N GLU A 16 11.25 -8.05 17.71
CA GLU A 16 10.84 -7.75 19.08
C GLU A 16 10.20 -6.36 19.17
N LYS A 17 10.76 -5.36 18.47
CA LYS A 17 10.17 -4.02 18.43
C LYS A 17 8.81 -4.02 17.73
N VAL A 18 8.67 -4.74 16.62
CA VAL A 18 7.38 -4.88 15.94
C VAL A 18 6.36 -5.55 16.88
N SER A 19 6.78 -6.56 17.64
CA SER A 19 5.93 -7.23 18.62
C SER A 19 5.49 -6.28 19.74
N GLN A 20 6.40 -5.44 20.26
CA GLN A 20 6.05 -4.43 21.27
C GLN A 20 5.06 -3.38 20.74
N ILE A 21 5.17 -3.01 19.46
CA ILE A 21 4.23 -2.08 18.82
C ILE A 21 2.85 -2.72 18.67
N ASP A 22 2.80 -3.99 18.24
CA ASP A 22 1.54 -4.74 18.17
C ASP A 22 0.90 -4.91 19.55
N ASP A 23 1.67 -5.30 20.57
CA ASP A 23 1.21 -5.39 21.95
C ASP A 23 0.62 -4.06 22.44
N PHE A 24 1.26 -2.94 22.10
CA PHE A 24 0.75 -1.60 22.45
C PHE A 24 -0.61 -1.33 21.81
N PHE A 25 -0.73 -1.47 20.48
CA PHE A 25 -1.99 -1.17 19.77
C PHE A 25 -3.10 -2.17 20.10
N THR A 26 -2.75 -3.43 20.36
CA THR A 26 -3.69 -4.48 20.73
C THR A 26 -4.30 -4.22 22.10
N ASN A 27 -3.53 -3.71 23.05
CA ASN A 27 -3.98 -3.53 24.44
C ASN A 27 -4.43 -2.09 24.80
N LEU A 28 -4.77 -1.24 23.81
CA LEU A 28 -5.33 0.08 24.08
C LEU A 28 -6.74 -0.01 24.66
N ASP A 29 -6.92 0.45 25.89
CA ASP A 29 -8.17 0.42 26.66
C ASP A 29 -9.27 1.37 26.16
N PHE A 30 -8.88 2.42 25.45
CA PHE A 30 -9.81 3.44 24.93
C PHE A 30 -10.24 3.21 23.48
N THR A 31 -9.78 2.14 22.84
CA THR A 31 -10.09 1.86 21.43
C THR A 31 -11.33 0.98 21.26
N HIS A 32 -12.08 1.20 20.17
CA HIS A 32 -13.19 0.35 19.79
C HIS A 32 -12.68 -1.06 19.40
N GLU A 33 -13.53 -2.08 19.50
CA GLU A 33 -13.18 -3.48 19.15
C GLU A 33 -12.63 -3.57 17.71
N ASP A 34 -13.27 -2.90 16.76
CA ASP A 34 -12.84 -2.82 15.34
C ASP A 34 -11.63 -1.91 15.06
N PHE A 35 -10.86 -1.49 16.08
CA PHE A 35 -9.68 -0.65 15.86
C PHE A 35 -8.59 -1.40 15.11
N GLN A 36 -8.05 -0.77 14.08
CA GLN A 36 -6.94 -1.31 13.29
C GLN A 36 -5.78 -0.31 13.24
N TYR A 37 -4.59 -0.80 12.94
CA TYR A 37 -3.44 0.05 12.66
C TYR A 37 -2.66 -0.49 11.47
N GLN A 38 -1.94 0.38 10.79
CA GLN A 38 -1.01 -0.01 9.73
C GLN A 38 0.38 0.48 10.08
N LEU A 39 1.36 -0.41 10.02
CA LEU A 39 2.77 -0.07 10.22
C LEU A 39 3.49 0.03 8.88
N GLY A 40 4.21 1.13 8.65
CA GLY A 40 5.02 1.34 7.44
C GLY A 40 6.41 1.85 7.77
N TYR A 41 7.39 1.50 6.94
CA TYR A 41 8.74 2.06 7.07
C TYR A 41 8.73 3.56 6.76
N ALA A 42 9.63 4.29 7.41
CA ALA A 42 9.89 5.68 7.09
C ALA A 42 10.30 5.87 5.62
N GLY A 43 9.90 6.99 5.02
CA GLY A 43 10.26 7.31 3.64
C GLY A 43 11.78 7.51 3.50
N ALA A 44 12.31 7.26 2.31
CA ALA A 44 13.71 7.51 2.00
C ALA A 44 14.10 8.98 2.34
N GLY A 45 15.21 9.16 3.04
CA GLY A 45 15.71 10.49 3.45
C GLY A 45 14.94 11.16 4.60
N THR A 46 13.95 10.50 5.21
CA THR A 46 13.19 11.06 6.35
C THR A 46 13.70 10.59 7.71
N VAL A 47 14.57 9.58 7.72
CA VAL A 47 15.19 9.06 8.95
C VAL A 47 16.42 9.90 9.28
N PRO A 48 16.57 10.42 10.51
CA PRO A 48 17.79 11.09 10.96
C PRO A 48 19.01 10.18 10.84
N GLU A 49 20.11 10.69 10.26
CA GLU A 49 21.32 9.91 9.97
C GLU A 49 21.91 9.26 11.22
N GLU A 50 21.83 9.94 12.37
CA GLU A 50 22.32 9.44 13.66
C GLU A 50 21.57 8.19 14.18
N LEU A 51 20.38 7.91 13.63
CA LEU A 51 19.60 6.72 13.98
C LEU A 51 19.82 5.55 13.01
N LEU A 52 20.46 5.78 11.86
CA LEU A 52 20.66 4.77 10.82
C LEU A 52 21.95 3.98 11.05
N LYS A 53 21.83 2.66 10.96
CA LYS A 53 22.96 1.74 10.82
C LYS A 53 22.95 1.10 9.45
N ASN A 54 24.11 0.67 8.95
CA ASN A 54 24.20 -0.02 7.65
C ASN A 54 23.31 -1.28 7.57
N SER A 55 23.04 -1.94 8.70
CA SER A 55 22.12 -3.08 8.80
C SER A 55 20.67 -2.73 8.44
N ASP A 56 20.30 -1.46 8.55
CA ASP A 56 18.90 -1.02 8.55
C ASP A 56 18.35 -0.86 7.12
N PHE A 57 19.22 -0.68 6.12
CA PHE A 57 18.83 -0.46 4.72
C PHE A 57 18.12 -1.66 4.07
N ASN A 58 18.28 -2.86 4.62
CA ASN A 58 17.65 -4.09 4.13
C ASN A 58 16.81 -4.77 5.20
N ASP A 59 16.37 -4.04 6.22
CA ASP A 59 15.55 -4.62 7.28
C ASP A 59 14.29 -5.29 6.72
N GLN A 60 13.98 -6.47 7.25
CA GLN A 60 12.77 -7.23 6.94
C GLN A 60 12.00 -7.62 8.20
N SER A 61 12.31 -7.02 9.35
CA SER A 61 11.75 -7.41 10.64
C SER A 61 10.22 -7.35 10.68
N LEU A 62 9.61 -6.33 10.07
CA LEU A 62 8.16 -6.24 9.93
C LEU A 62 7.61 -7.41 9.11
N ARG A 63 8.25 -7.74 7.99
CA ARG A 63 7.79 -8.85 7.13
C ARG A 63 7.92 -10.19 7.84
N GLN A 64 9.05 -10.43 8.49
CA GLN A 64 9.31 -11.65 9.26
C GLN A 64 8.29 -11.82 10.38
N TRP A 65 7.97 -10.73 11.09
CA TRP A 65 6.92 -10.75 12.11
C TRP A 65 5.56 -11.11 11.49
N GLN A 66 5.16 -10.46 10.40
CA GLN A 66 3.89 -10.73 9.71
C GLN A 66 3.78 -12.18 9.22
N ASP A 67 4.83 -12.73 8.61
CA ASP A 67 4.85 -14.11 8.15
C ASP A 67 4.66 -15.08 9.32
N LYS A 68 5.37 -14.86 10.42
CA LYS A 68 5.21 -15.64 11.66
C LYS A 68 3.79 -15.55 12.21
N GLN A 69 3.19 -14.36 12.22
CA GLN A 69 1.82 -14.16 12.69
C GLN A 69 0.82 -14.96 11.83
N ILE A 70 0.96 -14.91 10.50
CA ILE A 70 0.12 -15.68 9.58
C ILE A 70 0.22 -17.20 9.85
N ASP A 71 1.42 -17.69 10.16
CA ASP A 71 1.63 -19.12 10.42
C ASP A 71 1.00 -19.59 11.75
N ILE A 72 0.99 -18.75 12.79
CA ILE A 72 0.53 -19.12 14.13
C ILE A 72 -0.94 -18.78 14.40
N THR A 73 -1.52 -17.82 13.69
CA THR A 73 -2.90 -17.38 13.95
C THR A 73 -3.91 -18.46 13.61
N ASN A 74 -5.02 -18.52 14.35
CA ASN A 74 -6.17 -19.35 14.00
C ASN A 74 -7.24 -18.55 13.25
N ASN A 75 -7.33 -17.23 13.45
CA ASN A 75 -8.31 -16.35 12.83
C ASN A 75 -7.64 -15.06 12.33
N LEU A 76 -7.79 -14.75 11.04
CA LEU A 76 -7.22 -13.53 10.45
C LEU A 76 -7.92 -12.24 10.94
N GLU A 77 -9.12 -12.33 11.52
CA GLU A 77 -9.86 -11.19 12.10
C GLU A 77 -9.21 -10.63 13.36
N GLU A 78 -8.44 -11.45 14.07
CA GLU A 78 -7.79 -11.05 15.32
C GLU A 78 -6.65 -10.03 15.07
N PHE A 79 -6.20 -9.87 13.82
CA PHE A 79 -5.15 -8.92 13.50
C PHE A 79 -5.66 -7.48 13.50
N LYS A 80 -5.14 -6.70 14.45
CA LYS A 80 -5.24 -5.24 14.37
C LYS A 80 -4.26 -4.64 13.35
N GLU A 81 -3.14 -5.29 13.05
CA GLU A 81 -2.22 -4.85 11.98
C GLU A 81 -2.81 -5.13 10.59
N GLN A 82 -3.38 -4.10 9.98
CA GLN A 82 -4.20 -4.18 8.78
C GLN A 82 -3.43 -4.65 7.54
N SER A 83 -2.11 -4.45 7.49
CA SER A 83 -1.37 -4.74 6.27
C SER A 83 -1.32 -6.24 5.96
N ILE A 84 -1.32 -7.12 6.98
CA ILE A 84 -1.48 -8.58 6.80
C ILE A 84 -2.75 -8.89 6.02
N PHE A 85 -3.89 -8.36 6.48
CA PHE A 85 -5.19 -8.55 5.83
C PHE A 85 -5.16 -8.04 4.40
N SER A 86 -4.68 -6.82 4.17
CA SER A 86 -4.67 -6.18 2.85
C SER A 86 -3.86 -6.93 1.79
N LEU A 87 -2.76 -7.59 2.21
CA LEU A 87 -1.89 -8.36 1.32
C LEU A 87 -2.57 -9.66 0.86
N LEU A 88 -3.28 -10.34 1.76
CA LEU A 88 -4.03 -11.56 1.47
C LEU A 88 -5.32 -11.26 0.68
N ASP A 89 -6.07 -10.23 1.09
CA ASP A 89 -7.32 -9.78 0.45
C ASP A 89 -7.09 -9.43 -1.03
N ARG A 90 -6.00 -8.71 -1.33
CA ARG A 90 -5.65 -8.37 -2.71
C ARG A 90 -5.50 -9.60 -3.60
N ILE A 91 -4.87 -10.66 -3.07
CA ILE A 91 -4.72 -11.91 -3.83
C ILE A 91 -6.07 -12.61 -3.94
N HIS A 92 -6.83 -12.67 -2.86
CA HIS A 92 -8.14 -13.33 -2.84
C HIS A 92 -9.10 -12.72 -3.87
N LYS A 93 -9.22 -11.39 -3.88
CA LYS A 93 -10.12 -10.61 -4.74
C LYS A 93 -9.54 -10.27 -6.12
N ARG A 94 -8.37 -10.83 -6.48
CA ARG A 94 -7.75 -10.57 -7.78
C ARG A 94 -8.67 -11.00 -8.92
N SER A 95 -8.66 -10.25 -10.02
CA SER A 95 -9.42 -10.64 -11.21
C SER A 95 -8.89 -11.96 -11.78
N VAL A 96 -9.77 -12.97 -11.83
CA VAL A 96 -9.50 -14.27 -12.47
C VAL A 96 -10.29 -14.33 -13.78
N THR A 97 -9.57 -14.23 -14.90
CA THR A 97 -10.16 -14.25 -16.24
C THR A 97 -9.96 -15.62 -16.90
N LYS A 98 -10.90 -16.02 -17.77
CA LYS A 98 -10.79 -17.29 -18.54
C LYS A 98 -9.58 -17.33 -19.48
N ARG A 99 -9.11 -16.16 -19.92
CA ARG A 99 -7.91 -15.99 -20.75
C ARG A 99 -6.97 -15.03 -20.06
N ALA A 100 -5.68 -15.28 -20.13
CA ALA A 100 -4.67 -14.34 -19.68
C ALA A 100 -4.84 -13.01 -20.45
N THR A 101 -4.67 -11.91 -19.74
CA THR A 101 -4.70 -10.55 -20.30
C THR A 101 -3.58 -9.76 -19.67
N ASN A 102 -2.86 -8.96 -20.47
CA ASN A 102 -1.85 -8.03 -19.97
C ASN A 102 -2.45 -6.67 -19.61
N PHE A 103 -3.79 -6.56 -19.60
CA PHE A 103 -4.46 -5.34 -19.16
C PHE A 103 -4.21 -5.10 -17.67
N VAL A 104 -3.55 -3.98 -17.38
CA VAL A 104 -3.29 -3.46 -16.03
C VAL A 104 -3.93 -2.08 -15.95
N PRO A 105 -5.14 -1.95 -15.38
CA PRO A 105 -5.82 -0.66 -15.32
C PRO A 105 -4.99 0.32 -14.49
N MET A 106 -4.79 1.53 -15.03
CA MET A 106 -4.13 2.66 -14.34
C MET A 106 -2.78 2.30 -13.69
N ASN A 107 -2.03 1.34 -14.23
CA ASN A 107 -0.77 0.85 -13.64
C ASN A 107 -0.91 0.47 -12.15
N SER A 108 -2.10 -0.02 -11.75
CA SER A 108 -2.48 -0.36 -10.36
C SER A 108 -2.56 0.83 -9.38
N CYS A 109 -2.64 2.06 -9.90
CA CYS A 109 -2.91 3.27 -9.14
C CYS A 109 -4.40 3.50 -8.92
N CYS A 110 -4.74 4.34 -7.93
CA CYS A 110 -6.12 4.74 -7.66
C CYS A 110 -6.68 5.67 -8.74
N VAL A 111 -8.00 5.73 -8.86
CA VAL A 111 -8.66 6.79 -9.64
C VAL A 111 -8.53 8.10 -8.87
N VAL A 112 -7.76 9.03 -9.43
CA VAL A 112 -7.49 10.35 -8.85
C VAL A 112 -8.80 11.10 -8.54
N GLY A 113 -8.90 11.65 -7.33
CA GLY A 113 -10.07 12.44 -6.89
C GLY A 113 -11.31 11.62 -6.52
N SER A 114 -11.32 10.29 -6.71
CA SER A 114 -12.50 9.45 -6.43
C SER A 114 -12.71 9.18 -4.93
N ARG A 115 -11.62 8.85 -4.22
CA ARG A 115 -11.66 8.43 -2.80
C ARG A 115 -11.09 9.48 -1.86
N ARG A 116 -10.08 10.23 -2.31
CA ARG A 116 -9.39 11.25 -1.51
C ARG A 116 -9.26 12.51 -2.36
N LEU A 117 -9.26 13.65 -1.68
CA LEU A 117 -9.01 14.96 -2.24
C LEU A 117 -8.22 15.75 -1.19
N PHE A 118 -7.00 16.15 -1.54
CA PHE A 118 -6.21 17.04 -0.69
C PHE A 118 -6.39 18.48 -1.16
N VAL A 119 -6.63 19.40 -0.23
CA VAL A 119 -6.84 20.82 -0.51
C VAL A 119 -5.74 21.61 0.18
N SER A 120 -4.95 22.36 -0.59
CA SER A 120 -3.93 23.24 -0.02
C SER A 120 -4.54 24.53 0.56
N THR A 121 -3.75 25.25 1.36
CA THR A 121 -4.14 26.55 1.94
C THR A 121 -4.53 27.60 0.91
N ASP A 122 -3.98 27.50 -0.30
CA ASP A 122 -4.28 28.39 -1.43
C ASP A 122 -5.52 27.93 -2.23
N GLY A 123 -6.22 26.89 -1.76
CA GLY A 123 -7.43 26.36 -2.36
C GLY A 123 -7.21 25.47 -3.59
N ASN A 124 -5.99 24.99 -3.85
CA ASN A 124 -5.71 24.06 -4.94
C ASN A 124 -6.03 22.62 -4.53
N PHE A 125 -6.52 21.83 -5.48
CA PHE A 125 -6.85 20.43 -5.28
C PHE A 125 -5.74 19.51 -5.79
N PHE A 126 -5.44 18.46 -5.02
CA PHE A 126 -4.46 17.42 -5.33
C PHE A 126 -5.06 16.03 -5.08
N PRO A 127 -4.59 14.97 -5.78
CA PRO A 127 -5.18 13.64 -5.66
C PRO A 127 -5.19 13.05 -4.23
N CYS A 128 -4.15 13.30 -3.43
CA CYS A 128 -4.11 12.97 -2.01
C CYS A 128 -2.96 13.70 -1.30
N GLU A 129 -2.91 13.58 0.02
CA GLU A 129 -1.90 14.20 0.88
C GLU A 129 -0.49 13.61 0.70
N ARG A 130 -0.39 12.39 0.15
CA ARG A 130 0.86 11.61 0.12
C ARG A 130 1.76 11.88 -1.08
N ILE A 131 1.24 12.52 -2.12
CA ILE A 131 1.94 12.78 -3.39
C ILE A 131 2.57 14.17 -3.46
N GLY A 132 2.56 14.89 -2.34
CA GLY A 132 3.23 16.18 -2.19
C GLY A 132 2.78 17.21 -3.23
N ASN A 133 3.74 17.95 -3.78
CA ASN A 133 3.50 19.07 -4.69
C ASN A 133 3.20 18.66 -6.14
N SER A 134 2.65 17.46 -6.37
CA SER A 134 2.20 16.99 -7.68
C SER A 134 1.30 18.00 -8.44
N PRO A 135 1.13 17.92 -9.77
CA PRO A 135 0.29 18.88 -10.50
C PRO A 135 -1.16 18.94 -9.95
N SER A 136 -1.66 20.15 -9.72
CA SER A 136 -3.04 20.34 -9.24
C SER A 136 -4.07 19.76 -10.22
N ILE A 137 -5.16 19.23 -9.69
CA ILE A 137 -6.29 18.68 -10.46
C ILE A 137 -7.48 19.64 -10.51
N GLY A 138 -7.33 20.85 -9.98
CA GLY A 138 -8.43 21.80 -9.82
C GLY A 138 -8.19 22.79 -8.69
N ASN A 139 -9.23 23.55 -8.34
CA ASN A 139 -9.23 24.45 -7.18
C ASN A 139 -10.66 24.75 -6.73
N VAL A 140 -10.80 25.42 -5.57
CA VAL A 140 -12.08 25.78 -4.96
C VAL A 140 -12.99 26.64 -5.83
N ASN A 141 -12.44 27.37 -6.82
CA ASN A 141 -13.21 28.25 -7.70
C ASN A 141 -13.71 27.53 -8.96
N GLN A 142 -12.91 26.61 -9.51
CA GLN A 142 -13.18 25.92 -10.78
C GLN A 142 -13.67 24.48 -10.58
N GLY A 143 -13.60 23.95 -9.36
CA GLY A 143 -13.84 22.54 -9.09
C GLY A 143 -12.69 21.65 -9.59
N ILE A 144 -13.01 20.37 -9.77
CA ILE A 144 -12.11 19.39 -10.39
C ILE A 144 -12.11 19.62 -11.92
N ILE A 145 -10.92 19.68 -12.50
CA ILE A 145 -10.72 19.84 -13.95
C ILE A 145 -10.27 18.48 -14.51
N GLU A 146 -11.20 17.72 -15.07
CA GLU A 146 -10.98 16.35 -15.56
C GLU A 146 -9.81 16.25 -16.56
N GLU A 147 -9.67 17.23 -17.44
CA GLU A 147 -8.56 17.30 -18.41
C GLU A 147 -7.19 17.23 -17.72
N LYS A 148 -7.02 17.89 -16.56
CA LYS A 148 -5.77 17.82 -15.81
C LYS A 148 -5.53 16.43 -15.25
N ILE A 149 -6.59 15.74 -14.83
CA ILE A 149 -6.50 14.36 -14.34
C ILE A 149 -6.05 13.43 -15.47
N TYR A 150 -6.75 13.47 -16.59
CA TYR A 150 -6.44 12.63 -17.74
C TYR A 150 -5.03 12.87 -18.26
N ASN A 151 -4.64 14.13 -18.48
CA ASN A 151 -3.32 14.43 -19.00
C ASN A 151 -2.19 14.02 -18.04
N LYS A 152 -2.26 14.42 -16.75
CA LYS A 152 -1.14 14.25 -15.82
C LYS A 152 -1.04 12.86 -15.18
N TYR A 153 -2.18 12.25 -14.86
CA TYR A 153 -2.21 11.05 -14.03
C TYR A 153 -2.60 9.78 -14.80
N VAL A 154 -3.09 9.93 -16.03
CA VAL A 154 -3.43 8.82 -16.91
C VAL A 154 -2.46 8.78 -18.08
N TYR A 155 -2.46 9.78 -18.97
CA TYR A 155 -1.69 9.72 -20.21
C TYR A 155 -0.18 9.86 -19.99
N GLU A 156 0.28 10.96 -19.38
CA GLU A 156 1.71 11.16 -19.11
C GLU A 156 2.29 10.06 -18.21
N PHE A 157 1.50 9.61 -17.23
CA PHE A 157 1.92 8.53 -16.34
C PHE A 157 2.00 7.19 -17.08
N SER A 158 1.00 6.82 -17.87
CA SER A 158 1.06 5.60 -18.65
C SER A 158 2.20 5.64 -19.67
N GLU A 159 2.44 6.76 -20.35
CA GLU A 159 3.56 6.89 -21.30
C GLU A 159 4.91 6.62 -20.63
N ALA A 160 5.14 7.14 -19.42
CA ALA A 160 6.40 6.94 -18.70
C ALA A 160 6.59 5.51 -18.14
N TRP A 161 5.51 4.78 -17.89
CA TRP A 161 5.55 3.50 -17.16
C TRP A 161 5.11 2.28 -17.98
N GLU A 162 4.53 2.47 -19.17
CA GLU A 162 3.98 1.39 -19.99
C GLU A 162 5.02 0.31 -20.31
N ASN A 163 6.22 0.70 -20.74
CA ASN A 163 7.29 -0.23 -21.11
C ASN A 163 7.79 -1.09 -19.92
N ILE A 164 7.60 -0.62 -18.68
CA ILE A 164 8.00 -1.34 -17.47
C ILE A 164 6.84 -2.19 -16.94
N CYS A 165 5.62 -1.64 -16.93
CA CYS A 165 4.47 -2.28 -16.32
C CYS A 165 3.79 -3.33 -17.21
N SER A 166 3.80 -3.14 -18.53
CA SER A 166 3.10 -4.02 -19.49
C SER A 166 3.64 -5.46 -19.51
N ASP A 167 4.95 -5.62 -19.30
CA ASP A 167 5.63 -6.92 -19.23
C ASP A 167 5.91 -7.40 -17.79
N CYS A 168 5.46 -6.67 -16.78
CA CYS A 168 5.71 -7.02 -15.38
C CYS A 168 4.77 -8.11 -14.87
N TRP A 169 5.32 -9.26 -14.46
CA TRP A 169 4.56 -10.39 -13.94
C TRP A 169 3.70 -10.05 -12.70
N ALA A 170 4.13 -9.07 -11.91
CA ALA A 170 3.48 -8.65 -10.67
C ALA A 170 2.49 -7.48 -10.87
N ALA A 171 2.34 -6.94 -12.08
CA ALA A 171 1.64 -5.67 -12.31
C ALA A 171 0.22 -5.65 -11.73
N LYS A 172 -0.54 -6.74 -11.88
CA LYS A 172 -1.91 -6.88 -11.36
C LYS A 172 -2.02 -6.99 -9.84
N LEU A 173 -0.92 -7.27 -9.15
CA LEU A 173 -0.84 -7.38 -7.68
C LEU A 173 -0.07 -6.20 -7.07
N CYS A 174 0.49 -5.33 -7.90
CA CYS A 174 1.35 -4.23 -7.49
C CYS A 174 0.58 -3.24 -6.60
N SER A 175 1.16 -2.86 -5.45
CA SER A 175 0.63 -1.81 -4.56
C SER A 175 1.14 -0.41 -4.89
N SER A 176 2.01 -0.32 -5.89
CA SER A 176 2.73 0.90 -6.20
C SER A 176 1.74 1.98 -6.63
N CYS A 177 1.82 3.15 -6.01
CA CYS A 177 0.96 4.29 -6.33
C CYS A 177 1.80 5.46 -6.84
N TYR A 178 1.14 6.58 -7.14
CA TYR A 178 1.78 7.83 -7.57
C TYR A 178 2.79 8.40 -6.56
N VAL A 179 2.77 7.95 -5.30
CA VAL A 179 3.79 8.32 -4.30
C VAL A 179 5.16 7.91 -4.82
N ASN A 180 6.11 8.83 -4.65
CA ASN A 180 7.47 8.71 -5.15
C ASN A 180 7.63 8.69 -6.68
N LYS A 181 6.56 8.88 -7.45
CA LYS A 181 6.58 8.88 -8.93
C LYS A 181 6.06 10.18 -9.54
N MET A 182 5.55 11.07 -8.70
CA MET A 182 5.15 12.41 -9.08
C MET A 182 5.97 13.43 -8.29
N ASP A 183 6.18 14.60 -8.88
CA ASP A 183 6.65 15.82 -8.22
C ASP A 183 5.98 17.06 -8.87
N SER A 184 6.44 18.26 -8.54
CA SER A 184 5.87 19.50 -9.08
C SER A 184 6.01 19.68 -10.59
N SER A 185 6.95 18.99 -11.22
CA SER A 185 7.13 18.98 -12.68
C SER A 185 6.25 17.96 -13.40
N GLY A 186 5.73 16.96 -12.67
CA GLY A 186 4.88 15.91 -13.22
C GLY A 186 5.38 14.53 -12.85
N VAL A 187 5.38 13.63 -13.84
CA VAL A 187 5.83 12.24 -13.68
C VAL A 187 7.36 12.21 -13.58
N ARG A 188 7.88 11.50 -12.59
CA ARG A 188 9.31 11.26 -12.41
C ARG A 188 9.78 10.06 -13.21
N GLU A 189 11.07 10.05 -13.50
CA GLU A 189 11.75 8.89 -14.08
C GLU A 189 11.54 7.64 -13.23
N PRO A 190 11.26 6.48 -13.85
CA PRO A 190 11.03 5.24 -13.11
C PRO A 190 12.24 4.77 -12.28
N ASP A 191 12.01 4.56 -10.98
CA ASP A 191 12.96 3.87 -10.10
C ASP A 191 12.64 2.36 -10.07
N LEU A 192 13.51 1.57 -10.70
CA LEU A 192 13.34 0.12 -10.79
C LEU A 192 13.65 -0.60 -9.46
N ALA A 193 14.38 0.02 -8.52
CA ALA A 193 14.61 -0.56 -7.21
C ALA A 193 13.30 -0.62 -6.40
N GLU A 194 12.44 0.41 -6.51
CA GLU A 194 11.10 0.40 -5.92
C GLU A 194 10.24 -0.73 -6.52
N CYS A 195 10.39 -0.99 -7.83
CA CYS A 195 9.68 -2.08 -8.51
C CYS A 195 10.05 -3.46 -7.94
N GLU A 196 11.33 -3.70 -7.63
CA GLU A 196 11.76 -4.96 -7.01
C GLU A 196 11.18 -5.16 -5.61
N TYR A 197 11.08 -4.10 -4.81
CA TYR A 197 10.40 -4.16 -3.52
C TYR A 197 8.94 -4.62 -3.66
N TYR A 198 8.18 -4.08 -4.61
CA TYR A 198 6.79 -4.52 -4.84
C TYR A 198 6.70 -5.93 -5.42
N ARG A 199 7.60 -6.34 -6.31
CA ARG A 199 7.67 -7.73 -6.81
C ARG A 199 7.94 -8.73 -5.69
N SER A 200 8.93 -8.45 -4.84
CA SER A 200 9.22 -9.25 -3.65
C SER A 200 8.02 -9.32 -2.69
N THR A 201 7.30 -8.21 -2.52
CA THR A 201 6.07 -8.18 -1.70
C THR A 201 4.97 -9.05 -2.30
N ALA A 202 4.75 -8.98 -3.61
CA ALA A 202 3.77 -9.79 -4.32
C ALA A 202 4.13 -11.28 -4.23
N GLU A 203 5.39 -11.64 -4.41
CA GLU A 203 5.87 -13.02 -4.28
C GLU A 203 5.63 -13.58 -2.87
N ARG A 204 6.01 -12.83 -1.83
CA ARG A 204 5.79 -13.20 -0.43
C ARG A 204 4.31 -13.41 -0.13
N SER A 205 3.47 -12.47 -0.57
CA SER A 205 2.03 -12.52 -0.34
C SER A 205 1.41 -13.74 -1.05
N LEU A 206 1.85 -14.04 -2.28
CA LEU A 206 1.43 -15.24 -3.01
C LEU A 206 1.82 -16.52 -2.27
N ARG A 207 3.04 -16.58 -1.73
CA ARG A 207 3.51 -17.72 -0.93
C ARG A 207 2.63 -17.94 0.29
N ASN A 208 2.38 -16.90 1.08
CA ASN A 208 1.56 -16.99 2.29
C ASN A 208 0.12 -17.38 1.96
N TYR A 209 -0.48 -16.72 0.96
CA TYR A 209 -1.85 -17.03 0.53
C TYR A 209 -2.01 -18.48 0.06
N HIS A 210 -1.11 -18.97 -0.79
CA HIS A 210 -1.20 -20.35 -1.29
C HIS A 210 -0.83 -21.39 -0.23
N ASN A 211 0.01 -21.04 0.76
CA ASN A 211 0.23 -21.90 1.91
C ASN A 211 -1.06 -22.05 2.72
N LEU A 212 -1.70 -20.94 3.09
CA LEU A 212 -3.00 -20.95 3.77
C LEU A 212 -4.06 -21.72 2.97
N LEU A 213 -4.16 -21.47 1.67
CA LEU A 213 -5.11 -22.18 0.80
C LEU A 213 -4.93 -23.71 0.82
N ARG A 214 -3.69 -24.18 1.01
CA ARG A 214 -3.35 -25.60 1.02
C ARG A 214 -3.50 -26.24 2.40
N THR A 215 -3.15 -25.52 3.46
CA THR A 215 -3.08 -26.09 4.83
C THR A 215 -4.30 -25.76 5.69
N SER A 216 -4.91 -24.61 5.45
CA SER A 216 -5.95 -24.01 6.30
C SER A 216 -6.88 -23.09 5.49
N PRO A 217 -7.52 -23.57 4.41
CA PRO A 217 -8.33 -22.74 3.51
C PRO A 217 -9.50 -22.05 4.21
N GLU A 218 -10.00 -22.61 5.31
CA GLU A 218 -11.05 -22.01 6.15
C GLU A 218 -10.66 -20.64 6.69
N LYS A 219 -9.36 -20.38 6.94
CA LYS A 219 -8.88 -19.06 7.38
C LYS A 219 -9.06 -17.97 6.34
N LEU A 220 -9.15 -18.34 5.05
CA LEU A 220 -9.37 -17.40 3.94
C LEU A 220 -10.85 -17.08 3.73
N ALA A 221 -11.77 -17.75 4.44
CA ALA A 221 -13.21 -17.60 4.22
C ALA A 221 -13.71 -16.17 4.46
N ILE A 222 -13.05 -15.43 5.35
CA ILE A 222 -13.32 -14.00 5.61
C ILE A 222 -13.29 -13.14 4.35
N PHE A 223 -12.43 -13.46 3.39
CA PHE A 223 -12.28 -12.65 2.18
C PHE A 223 -13.38 -12.92 1.14
N ASN A 224 -14.19 -13.97 1.32
CA ASN A 224 -15.31 -14.29 0.43
C ASN A 224 -16.48 -13.32 0.59
N GLU A 225 -16.59 -12.68 1.75
CA GLU A 225 -17.59 -11.64 1.97
C GLU A 225 -17.11 -10.36 1.27
N ASP A 226 -18.04 -9.71 0.57
CA ASP A 226 -17.83 -8.33 0.13
C ASP A 226 -17.77 -7.46 1.39
N VAL A 227 -16.60 -7.39 2.01
CA VAL A 227 -16.30 -6.33 2.97
C VAL A 227 -16.42 -5.05 2.16
N ALA A 228 -17.56 -4.38 2.31
CA ALA A 228 -17.78 -3.05 1.79
C ALA A 228 -16.74 -2.14 2.43
N LEU A 229 -15.56 -2.05 1.80
CA LEU A 229 -14.59 -1.01 2.07
C LEU A 229 -15.21 0.30 1.59
N LEU A 230 -16.04 0.89 2.44
CA LEU A 230 -16.53 2.27 2.33
C LEU A 230 -15.32 3.24 2.38
#